data_AF-E6SPT4-F1
#
_entry.id   AF-E6SPT4-F1
#
_cell.length_a   1.000
_cell.length_b   1.000
_cell.length_c   1.000
_cell.angle_alpha   90.00
_cell.angle_beta   90.00
_cell.angle_gamma   90.00
#
_symmetry.space_group_name_H-M   'P 1'
#
loop_
_entity.id
_entity.type
_entity.pdbx_description
1 polymer ?
#
loop_
_entity_poly.entity_id
_entity_poly.type
_entity_poly.pdbx_seq_one_letter_code
_entity_poly.pdbx_strand_id
1 'polypeptide(L)'
;MKKPSLLSVIIGTGFGSGFSPFAPGTAGALLATLVWLGLSCLVSSVILLWLTVAMILAFTVAGIWASDCLEAFWGEDPSRVVVDEMVGVWIVLLAVPAGHIWYASGAFALFRLFDIFKPLGIRKMENLPGGVGVMMDDILSGVYGFIVLIAARWIIG
;
A
#
# COMPACT_ATOMS: atom_id res chain seq x y z
N MET A 1 30.67 -3.89 7.67
CA MET A 1 29.51 -3.86 6.75
C MET A 1 28.67 -2.64 7.09
N LYS A 2 28.39 -1.76 6.13
CA LYS A 2 27.48 -0.63 6.36
C LYS A 2 26.07 -1.19 6.58
N LYS A 3 25.35 -0.67 7.57
CA LYS A 3 23.95 -1.02 7.82
C LYS A 3 23.05 0.01 7.13
N PRO A 4 21.84 -0.36 6.67
CA PRO A 4 20.88 0.61 6.18
C PRO A 4 20.53 1.61 7.28
N SER A 5 20.13 2.81 6.88
CA SER A 5 19.61 3.81 7.82
C SER A 5 18.38 3.27 8.54
N LEU A 6 18.20 3.62 9.81
CA LEU A 6 17.01 3.22 10.56
C LEU A 6 15.72 3.72 9.87
N LEU A 7 15.77 4.93 9.29
CA LEU A 7 14.63 5.54 8.62
C LEU A 7 14.19 4.75 7.39
N SER A 8 15.12 4.34 6.52
CA SER A 8 14.80 3.53 5.34
C SER A 8 14.21 2.18 5.74
N VAL A 9 14.71 1.55 6.81
CA VAL A 9 14.14 0.30 7.35
C VAL A 9 12.71 0.51 7.84
N ILE A 10 12.46 1.54 8.66
CA ILE A 10 11.12 1.81 9.19
C ILE A 10 10.12 2.07 8.07
N ILE A 11 10.49 2.89 7.09
CA ILE A 11 9.62 3.25 5.97
C ILE A 11 9.40 2.04 5.06
N GLY A 12 10.48 1.46 4.54
CA GLY A 12 10.40 0.35 3.59
C GLY A 12 9.67 -0.85 4.16
N THR A 13 9.90 -1.21 5.43
CA THR A 13 9.22 -2.36 6.07
C THR A 13 7.81 -2.05 6.57
N GLY A 14 7.25 -0.87 6.28
CA GLY A 14 5.92 -0.49 6.75
C GLY A 14 5.82 -0.56 8.27
N PHE A 15 6.70 0.15 8.98
CA PHE A 15 6.80 0.15 10.45
C PHE A 15 7.10 -1.22 11.07
N GLY A 16 7.85 -2.06 10.36
CA GLY A 16 8.28 -3.38 10.81
C GLY A 16 7.31 -4.52 10.48
N SER A 17 6.17 -4.24 9.85
CA SER A 17 5.24 -5.27 9.36
C SER A 17 5.89 -6.20 8.33
N GLY A 18 6.81 -5.68 7.51
CA GLY A 18 7.60 -6.44 6.55
C GLY A 18 8.56 -7.47 7.18
N PHE A 19 8.74 -7.47 8.50
CA PHE A 19 9.45 -8.54 9.20
C PHE A 19 8.56 -9.74 9.57
N SER A 20 7.28 -9.72 9.19
CA SER A 20 6.40 -10.88 9.38
C SER A 20 7.03 -12.13 8.77
N PRO A 21 7.10 -13.26 9.50
CA PRO A 21 7.63 -14.51 8.96
C PRO A 21 6.71 -15.14 7.90
N PHE A 22 5.44 -14.72 7.85
CA PHE A 22 4.44 -15.22 6.92
C PHE A 22 3.83 -14.05 6.14
N ALA A 23 3.88 -14.16 4.80
CA ALA A 23 3.32 -13.19 3.86
C ALA A 23 3.54 -11.70 4.25
N PRO A 24 4.80 -11.21 4.22
CA PRO A 24 5.14 -9.84 4.62
C PRO A 24 4.25 -8.77 3.99
N GLY A 25 3.98 -8.84 2.67
CA GLY A 25 3.11 -7.89 1.98
C GLY A 25 1.68 -7.87 2.52
N THR A 26 1.15 -9.04 2.88
CA THR A 26 -0.16 -9.14 3.55
C THR A 26 -0.14 -8.48 4.93
N ALA A 27 0.95 -8.64 5.70
CA ALA A 27 1.09 -7.98 6.99
C ALA A 27 1.18 -6.45 6.84
N GLY A 28 1.89 -5.95 5.82
CA GLY A 28 1.96 -4.53 5.47
C GLY A 28 0.61 -3.94 5.10
N ALA A 29 -0.10 -4.56 4.15
CA ALA A 29 -1.43 -4.15 3.74
C ALA A 29 -2.45 -4.21 4.89
N LEU A 30 -2.37 -5.23 5.76
CA LEU A 30 -3.26 -5.36 6.91
C LEU A 30 -3.00 -4.24 7.92
N LEU A 31 -1.73 -3.97 8.26
CA LEU A 31 -1.37 -2.88 9.16
C LEU A 31 -1.84 -1.54 8.60
N ALA A 32 -1.62 -1.27 7.31
CA ALA A 32 -2.09 -0.06 6.64
C ALA A 32 -3.61 0.11 6.72
N THR A 33 -4.36 -0.98 6.55
CA THR A 33 -5.83 -1.00 6.68
C THR A 33 -6.26 -0.70 8.12
N LEU A 34 -5.61 -1.31 9.13
CA LEU A 34 -5.90 -1.06 10.55
C LEU A 34 -5.59 0.38 10.96
N VAL A 35 -4.47 0.94 10.49
CA VAL A 35 -4.12 2.35 10.70
C VAL A 35 -5.21 3.26 10.13
N TRP A 36 -5.63 3.00 8.88
CA TRP A 36 -6.69 3.78 8.25
C TRP A 36 -8.03 3.67 8.99
N LEU A 37 -8.42 2.47 9.42
CA LEU A 37 -9.64 2.25 10.22
C LEU A 37 -9.59 3.01 11.55
N GLY A 38 -8.45 2.98 12.24
CA GLY A 38 -8.23 3.76 13.46
C GLY A 38 -8.40 5.25 13.21
N LEU A 39 -7.80 5.79 12.16
CA LEU A 39 -7.97 7.19 11.76
C LEU A 39 -9.43 7.50 11.41
N SER A 40 -10.13 6.59 10.74
CA SER A 40 -11.53 6.78 10.34
C SER A 40 -12.50 6.96 11.51
N CYS A 41 -12.13 6.47 12.70
CA CYS A 41 -12.89 6.65 13.94
C CYS A 41 -12.55 7.94 14.69
N LEU A 42 -11.43 8.59 14.36
CA LEU A 42 -10.86 9.72 15.11
C LEU A 42 -11.09 11.07 14.43
N VAL A 43 -11.23 11.09 13.10
CA VAL A 43 -11.35 12.34 12.33
C VAL A 43 -12.61 12.35 11.46
N SER A 44 -13.03 13.54 11.03
CA SER A 44 -14.15 13.66 10.09
C SER A 44 -13.81 13.08 8.73
N SER A 45 -14.81 12.67 7.94
CA SER A 45 -14.61 12.07 6.62
C SER A 45 -13.81 12.97 5.67
N VAL A 46 -13.96 14.29 5.77
CA VAL A 46 -13.19 15.25 4.96
C VAL A 46 -11.73 15.24 5.35
N ILE A 47 -11.42 15.24 6.65
CA ILE A 47 -10.04 15.18 7.15
C ILE A 47 -9.43 13.83 6.79
N LEU A 48 -10.17 12.73 6.95
CA LEU A 48 -9.71 11.38 6.60
C LEU A 48 -9.31 11.29 5.12
N LEU A 49 -10.12 11.86 4.22
CA LEU A 49 -9.83 11.87 2.78
C LEU A 49 -8.49 12.56 2.51
N TRP A 50 -8.32 13.80 2.98
CA TRP A 50 -7.10 14.57 2.74
C TRP A 50 -5.87 13.95 3.42
N LEU A 51 -6.05 13.37 4.61
CA LEU A 51 -4.99 12.65 5.30
C LEU A 51 -4.56 11.41 4.51
N THR A 52 -5.51 10.64 3.97
CA THR A 52 -5.22 9.46 3.14
C THR A 52 -4.47 9.85 1.87
N VAL A 53 -4.91 10.90 1.18
CA VAL A 53 -4.20 11.44 -0.01
C VAL A 53 -2.78 11.89 0.37
N ALA A 54 -2.62 12.62 1.47
CA ALA A 54 -1.31 13.07 1.94
C ALA A 54 -0.39 11.88 2.28
N MET A 55 -0.92 10.84 2.93
CA MET A 55 -0.19 9.61 3.23
C MET A 55 0.24 8.88 1.96
N ILE A 56 -0.65 8.70 1.00
CA ILE A 56 -0.32 8.08 -0.31
C ILE A 56 0.84 8.83 -0.97
N LEU A 57 0.74 10.15 -1.09
CA LEU A 57 1.78 10.95 -1.75
C LEU A 57 3.12 10.89 -0.99
N ALA A 58 3.08 11.08 0.33
CA ALA A 58 4.29 11.07 1.16
C ALA A 58 4.98 9.71 1.15
N PHE A 59 4.23 8.61 1.30
CA PHE A 59 4.77 7.27 1.34
C PHE A 59 5.14 6.75 -0.05
N THR A 60 4.56 7.28 -1.13
CA THR A 60 5.05 6.99 -2.49
C THR A 60 6.49 7.50 -2.65
N VAL A 61 6.71 8.78 -2.36
CA VAL A 61 8.05 9.40 -2.50
C VAL A 61 9.05 8.76 -1.53
N ALA A 62 8.65 8.59 -0.26
CA ALA A 62 9.50 7.99 0.74
C ALA A 62 9.75 6.49 0.49
N GLY A 63 8.78 5.79 -0.08
CA GLY A 63 8.85 4.37 -0.41
C GLY A 63 9.80 4.10 -1.58
N ILE A 64 9.77 4.91 -2.64
CA ILE A 64 10.75 4.82 -3.75
C ILE A 64 12.16 4.96 -3.17
N TRP A 65 12.40 6.03 -2.40
CA TRP A 65 13.70 6.27 -1.77
C TRP A 65 14.13 5.13 -0.83
N ALA A 66 13.21 4.64 0.00
CA ALA A 66 13.50 3.58 0.96
C ALA A 66 13.82 2.26 0.25
N SER A 67 13.11 1.94 -0.84
CA SER A 67 13.31 0.74 -1.64
C SER A 67 14.69 0.77 -2.30
N ASP A 68 15.04 1.85 -3.01
CA ASP A 68 16.38 2.02 -3.60
C ASP A 68 17.50 1.89 -2.56
N CYS A 69 17.29 2.49 -1.39
CA CYS A 69 18.26 2.41 -0.30
C CYS A 69 18.42 0.97 0.21
N LEU A 70 17.32 0.24 0.39
CA LEU A 70 17.30 -1.08 1.00
C LEU A 70 17.76 -2.17 0.03
N GLU A 71 17.50 -2.03 -1.27
CA GLU A 71 18.00 -2.94 -2.31
C GLU A 71 19.53 -3.08 -2.25
N ALA A 72 20.23 -1.96 -2.04
CA ALA A 72 21.68 -1.94 -1.90
C ALA A 72 22.22 -2.75 -0.70
N PHE A 73 21.38 -3.08 0.30
CA PHE A 73 21.77 -3.86 1.47
C PHE A 73 21.14 -5.26 1.53
N TRP A 74 19.95 -5.44 0.96
CA TRP A 74 19.16 -6.67 1.10
C TRP A 74 19.00 -7.46 -0.21
N GLY A 75 19.51 -6.93 -1.33
CA GLY A 75 19.36 -7.52 -2.66
C GLY A 75 18.18 -6.90 -3.42
N GLU A 76 18.07 -7.24 -4.70
CA GLU A 76 16.96 -6.78 -5.55
C GLU A 76 15.62 -7.25 -4.99
N ASP A 77 14.63 -6.35 -4.99
CA ASP A 77 13.25 -6.58 -4.56
C ASP A 77 13.11 -7.40 -3.27
N PRO A 78 13.63 -6.87 -2.13
CA PRO A 78 13.60 -7.60 -0.89
C PRO A 78 12.16 -7.69 -0.39
N SER A 79 11.65 -8.91 -0.23
CA SER A 79 10.27 -9.21 0.22
C SER A 79 9.83 -8.58 1.56
N ARG A 80 10.74 -7.89 2.26
CA ARG A 80 10.49 -7.17 3.52
C ARG A 80 10.12 -5.71 3.27
N VAL A 81 10.36 -5.19 2.07
CA VAL A 81 9.84 -3.89 1.64
C VAL A 81 8.37 -4.11 1.30
N VAL A 82 7.49 -3.43 2.03
CA VAL A 82 6.03 -3.59 1.99
C VAL A 82 5.33 -2.23 2.04
N VAL A 83 6.05 -1.16 1.72
CA VAL A 83 5.53 0.22 1.76
C VAL A 83 4.67 0.54 0.54
N ASP A 84 5.02 -0.06 -0.59
CA ASP A 84 4.21 -0.26 -1.79
C ASP A 84 2.83 -0.82 -1.43
N GLU A 85 2.79 -1.90 -0.66
CA GLU A 85 1.56 -2.58 -0.25
C GLU A 85 0.67 -1.69 0.63
N MET A 86 1.28 -0.87 1.49
CA MET A 86 0.56 0.12 2.30
C MET A 86 -0.08 1.19 1.43
N VAL A 87 0.66 1.71 0.46
CA VAL A 87 0.17 2.75 -0.46
C VAL A 87 -0.94 2.19 -1.34
N GLY A 88 -0.75 0.99 -1.91
CA GLY A 88 -1.71 0.33 -2.77
C GLY A 88 -3.07 0.13 -2.08
N VAL A 89 -3.09 -0.39 -0.85
CA VAL A 89 -4.36 -0.56 -0.11
C VAL A 89 -5.00 0.77 0.28
N TRP A 90 -4.22 1.80 0.63
CA TRP A 90 -4.78 3.13 0.93
C TRP A 90 -5.48 3.76 -0.27
N ILE A 91 -5.00 3.52 -1.49
CA ILE A 91 -5.68 3.98 -2.70
C ILE A 91 -7.08 3.35 -2.81
N VAL A 92 -7.23 2.04 -2.55
CA VAL A 92 -8.55 1.41 -2.56
C VAL A 92 -9.44 1.96 -1.44
N LEU A 93 -8.86 2.22 -0.26
CA LEU A 93 -9.57 2.77 0.90
C LEU A 93 -10.11 4.20 0.68
N LEU A 94 -9.61 4.96 -0.31
CA LEU A 94 -10.25 6.23 -0.71
C LEU A 94 -11.71 6.04 -1.15
N ALA A 95 -12.07 4.84 -1.64
CA ALA A 95 -13.43 4.48 -2.00
C ALA A 95 -14.28 4.03 -0.80
N VAL A 96 -13.76 4.02 0.42
CA VAL A 96 -14.45 3.49 1.61
C VAL A 96 -15.00 4.64 2.46
N PRO A 97 -16.31 4.64 2.79
CA PRO A 97 -16.84 5.62 3.73
C PRO A 97 -16.29 5.36 5.15
N ALA A 98 -16.02 6.43 5.90
CA ALA A 98 -15.39 6.36 7.21
C ALA A 98 -16.17 5.45 8.18
N GLY A 99 -15.46 4.58 8.93
CA GLY A 99 -16.05 3.65 9.88
C GLY A 99 -16.70 2.39 9.29
N HIS A 100 -16.76 2.22 7.96
CA HIS A 100 -17.38 1.05 7.34
C HIS A 100 -16.41 -0.14 7.19
N ILE A 101 -16.38 -0.99 8.22
CA ILE A 101 -15.47 -2.15 8.28
C ILE A 101 -15.61 -3.12 7.10
N TRP A 102 -16.84 -3.39 6.63
CA TRP A 102 -17.07 -4.31 5.52
C TRP A 102 -16.49 -3.80 4.19
N TYR A 103 -16.63 -2.50 3.94
CA TYR A 103 -16.03 -1.87 2.77
C TYR A 103 -14.50 -1.81 2.89
N ALA A 104 -13.95 -1.61 4.09
CA ALA A 104 -12.51 -1.69 4.32
C ALA A 104 -11.95 -3.12 4.11
N SER A 105 -12.66 -4.15 4.58
CA SER A 105 -12.30 -5.55 4.30
C SER A 105 -12.38 -5.87 2.81
N GLY A 106 -13.40 -5.35 2.11
CA GLY A 106 -13.51 -5.44 0.65
C GLY A 106 -12.36 -4.74 -0.06
N ALA A 107 -11.95 -3.55 0.41
CA ALA A 107 -10.81 -2.81 -0.12
C ALA A 107 -9.51 -3.60 0.01
N PHE A 108 -9.24 -4.14 1.20
CA PHE A 108 -8.09 -5.02 1.45
C PHE A 108 -8.10 -6.25 0.53
N ALA A 109 -9.24 -6.93 0.41
CA ALA A 109 -9.36 -8.12 -0.43
C ALA A 109 -9.17 -7.80 -1.93
N LEU A 110 -9.77 -6.71 -2.42
CA LEU A 110 -9.63 -6.28 -3.81
C LEU A 110 -8.20 -5.86 -4.13
N PHE A 111 -7.55 -5.10 -3.25
CA PHE A 111 -6.16 -4.73 -3.40
C PHE A 111 -5.28 -6.00 -3.52
N ARG A 112 -5.40 -6.92 -2.56
CA ARG A 112 -4.63 -8.18 -2.59
C ARG A 112 -4.92 -9.03 -3.81
N LEU A 113 -6.16 -9.03 -4.31
CA LEU A 113 -6.52 -9.70 -5.55
C LEU A 113 -5.72 -9.12 -6.73
N PHE A 114 -5.72 -7.80 -6.89
CA PHE A 114 -5.02 -7.16 -7.99
C PHE A 114 -3.50 -7.24 -7.88
N ASP A 115 -2.95 -7.07 -6.68
CA ASP A 115 -1.51 -7.22 -6.44
C ASP A 115 -1.03 -8.66 -6.70
N ILE A 116 -1.77 -9.70 -6.28
CA ILE A 116 -1.32 -11.08 -6.51
C ILE A 116 -1.43 -11.47 -7.99
N PHE A 117 -2.53 -11.11 -8.65
CA PHE A 117 -2.80 -11.54 -10.02
C PHE A 117 -2.15 -10.63 -11.09
N LYS A 118 -1.88 -9.37 -10.76
CA LYS A 118 -1.31 -8.33 -11.62
C LYS A 118 -1.90 -8.28 -13.04
N PRO A 119 -3.23 -8.21 -13.21
CA PRO A 119 -3.86 -8.20 -14.53
C PRO A 119 -3.64 -6.88 -15.29
N LEU A 120 -4.02 -6.86 -16.57
CA LEU A 120 -4.18 -5.64 -17.38
C LEU A 120 -2.97 -4.69 -17.46
N GLY A 121 -1.75 -5.22 -17.30
CA GLY A 121 -0.53 -4.45 -17.44
C GLY A 121 0.14 -4.03 -16.13
N ILE A 122 -0.42 -4.39 -14.97
CA ILE A 122 0.25 -4.22 -13.67
C ILE A 122 1.65 -4.84 -13.69
N ARG A 123 1.76 -6.09 -14.18
CA ARG A 123 3.07 -6.77 -14.30
C ARG A 123 4.07 -6.05 -15.22
N LYS A 124 3.62 -5.15 -16.11
CA LYS A 124 4.55 -4.37 -16.94
C LYS A 124 5.22 -3.25 -16.15
N MET A 125 4.61 -2.78 -15.06
CA MET A 125 5.14 -1.71 -14.22
C MET A 125 6.41 -2.14 -13.46
N GLU A 126 6.53 -3.44 -13.16
CA GLU A 126 7.75 -4.06 -12.58
C GLU A 126 9.00 -3.87 -13.47
N ASN A 127 8.85 -3.56 -14.76
CA ASN A 127 9.99 -3.29 -15.65
C ASN A 127 10.59 -1.88 -15.46
N LEU A 128 9.94 -1.01 -14.68
CA LEU A 128 10.52 0.29 -14.33
C LEU A 128 11.68 0.09 -13.35
N PRO A 129 12.73 0.93 -13.43
CA PRO A 129 13.93 0.71 -12.63
C PRO A 129 13.74 1.03 -11.13
N GLY A 130 14.34 0.20 -10.28
CA GLY A 130 14.47 0.40 -8.84
C GLY A 130 13.13 0.51 -8.11
N GLY A 131 13.13 1.31 -7.04
CA GLY A 131 11.96 1.55 -6.19
C GLY A 131 10.75 2.14 -6.92
N VAL A 132 10.92 2.70 -8.12
CA VAL A 132 9.78 3.15 -8.93
C VAL A 132 8.98 1.94 -9.44
N GLY A 133 9.64 0.88 -9.90
CA GLY A 133 8.96 -0.34 -10.36
C GLY A 133 8.17 -0.99 -9.24
N VAL A 134 8.81 -1.13 -8.08
CA VAL A 134 8.24 -1.69 -6.83
C VAL A 134 6.99 -0.94 -6.36
N MET A 135 6.97 0.40 -6.49
CA MET A 135 5.82 1.18 -6.03
C MET A 135 4.69 1.25 -7.07
N MET A 136 5.01 1.19 -8.36
CA MET A 136 4.05 1.50 -9.43
C MET A 136 3.10 0.37 -9.79
N ASP A 137 3.52 -0.89 -9.68
CA ASP A 137 2.62 -2.03 -9.87
C ASP A 137 1.55 -2.05 -8.76
N ASP A 138 1.92 -1.85 -7.50
CA ASP A 138 1.00 -1.79 -6.37
C ASP A 138 0.09 -0.57 -6.37
N ILE A 139 0.61 0.59 -6.79
CA ILE A 139 -0.22 1.78 -7.01
C ILE A 139 -1.27 1.50 -8.10
N LEU A 140 -0.88 0.83 -9.20
CA LEU A 140 -1.83 0.48 -10.25
C LEU A 140 -2.84 -0.57 -9.79
N SER A 141 -2.42 -1.56 -9.00
CA SER A 141 -3.30 -2.52 -8.30
C SER A 141 -4.32 -1.80 -7.42
N GLY A 142 -3.87 -0.81 -6.64
CA GLY A 142 -4.71 0.07 -5.84
C GLY A 142 -5.71 0.86 -6.66
N VAL A 143 -5.31 1.43 -7.80
CA VAL A 143 -6.21 2.16 -8.70
C VAL A 143 -7.30 1.24 -9.26
N TYR A 144 -6.96 0.01 -9.66
CA TYR A 144 -7.96 -0.96 -10.14
C TYR A 144 -8.93 -1.37 -9.04
N GLY A 145 -8.41 -1.64 -7.84
CA GLY A 145 -9.24 -1.91 -6.65
C GLY A 145 -10.20 -0.76 -6.34
N PHE A 146 -9.71 0.48 -6.38
CA PHE A 146 -10.50 1.68 -6.16
C PHE A 146 -11.67 1.81 -7.16
N ILE A 147 -11.38 1.66 -8.46
CA ILE A 147 -12.40 1.74 -9.51
C ILE A 147 -13.48 0.67 -9.30
N VAL A 148 -13.07 -0.57 -9.03
CA VAL A 148 -14.01 -1.68 -8.81
C VAL A 148 -14.85 -1.46 -7.55
N LEU A 149 -14.24 -1.00 -6.47
CA LEU A 149 -14.96 -0.77 -5.22
C LEU A 149 -15.96 0.38 -5.34
N ILE A 150 -15.60 1.47 -6.04
CA ILE A 150 -16.57 2.52 -6.36
C ILE A 150 -17.71 1.96 -7.20
N ALA A 151 -17.42 1.23 -8.28
CA ALA A 151 -18.47 0.66 -9.13
C ALA A 151 -19.42 -0.25 -8.31
N ALA A 152 -18.87 -1.09 -7.44
CA ALA A 152 -19.65 -1.93 -6.55
C ALA A 152 -20.54 -1.11 -5.59
N ARG A 153 -20.01 -0.04 -4.97
CA ARG A 153 -20.79 0.86 -4.12
C ARG A 153 -21.96 1.50 -4.86
N TRP A 154 -21.73 1.97 -6.08
CA TRP A 154 -22.78 2.57 -6.91
C TRP A 154 -23.90 1.58 -7.27
N ILE A 155 -23.58 0.29 -7.42
CA ILE A 155 -24.56 -0.76 -7.74
C ILE A 155 -25.33 -1.20 -6.49
N ILE A 156 -24.66 -1.29 -5.34
CA ILE A 156 -25.22 -1.85 -4.10
C ILE A 156 -25.99 -0.79 -3.29
N GLY A 157 -25.62 0.49 -3.38
CA GLY A 157 -26.18 1.59 -2.58
C GLY A 157 -25.28 1.98 -1.40
#